data_AF-A0A2T0TRD2-F1
#
_entry.id   AF-A0A2T0TRD2-F1
#
_cell.length_a   1.000
_cell.length_b   1.000
_cell.length_c   1.000
_cell.angle_alpha   90.00
_cell.angle_beta   90.00
_cell.angle_gamma   90.00
#
_symmetry.space_group_name_H-M   'P 1'
#
loop_
_entity.id
_entity.type
_entity.pdbx_description
1 polymer ?
#
loop_
_entity_poly.entity_id
_entity_poly.type
_entity_poly.pdbx_seq_one_letter_code
_entity_poly.pdbx_strand_id
1 'polypeptide(L)'
;MSDDDRIPASQLPSGAVRRAGNWAVGNRDGEYFAVSRRCRHQLADMSQGSIDADGCLVCPWHGARYDVGTGRMVAGPRGFLGYHGPTPGYTQFVRGYAKVLRLRVRRALRRGDDVVVEA
;
A
#
# COMPACT_ATOMS: atom_id res chain seq x y z
N MET A 1 -7.95 -19.38 -4.76
CA MET A 1 -7.52 -18.03 -5.19
C MET A 1 -8.63 -17.51 -6.08
N SER A 2 -9.18 -16.34 -5.79
CA SER A 2 -10.21 -15.74 -6.66
C SER A 2 -9.55 -15.20 -7.93
N ASP A 3 -10.23 -15.21 -9.07
CA ASP A 3 -9.71 -14.60 -10.30
C ASP A 3 -9.33 -13.12 -10.11
N ASP A 4 -9.96 -12.45 -9.14
CA ASP A 4 -9.65 -11.07 -8.78
C ASP A 4 -8.24 -10.88 -8.19
N ASP A 5 -7.59 -11.94 -7.67
CA ASP A 5 -6.25 -11.87 -7.06
C ASP A 5 -5.11 -11.99 -8.09
N ARG A 6 -5.42 -11.80 -9.38
CA ARG A 6 -4.47 -11.85 -10.50
C ARG A 6 -4.43 -10.52 -11.26
N ILE A 7 -3.27 -10.21 -11.83
CA ILE A 7 -3.09 -9.05 -12.70
C ILE A 7 -2.02 -9.34 -13.77
N PRO A 8 -2.21 -8.92 -15.04
CA PRO A 8 -1.18 -9.08 -16.06
C PRO A 8 0.13 -8.39 -15.66
N ALA A 9 1.25 -9.09 -15.80
CA ALA A 9 2.58 -8.57 -15.45
C ALA A 9 2.96 -7.33 -16.27
N SER A 10 2.40 -7.19 -17.48
CA SER A 10 2.55 -5.99 -18.32
C SER A 10 1.96 -4.72 -17.70
N GLN A 11 1.00 -4.84 -16.78
CA GLN A 11 0.44 -3.71 -16.03
C GLN A 11 1.27 -3.34 -14.79
N LEU A 12 2.28 -4.15 -14.47
CA LEU A 12 3.20 -3.95 -13.35
C LEU A 12 4.66 -3.85 -13.84
N PRO A 13 5.02 -2.86 -14.67
CA PRO A 13 6.43 -2.52 -14.89
C PRO A 13 7.08 -2.08 -13.56
N SER A 14 8.41 -2.03 -13.50
CA SER A 14 9.09 -1.58 -12.27
C SER A 14 8.57 -0.20 -11.81
N GLY A 15 8.33 -0.06 -10.51
CA GLY A 15 7.78 1.15 -9.88
C GLY A 15 6.25 1.25 -9.91
N ALA A 16 5.55 0.40 -10.67
CA ALA A 16 4.10 0.44 -10.74
C ALA A 16 3.42 -0.25 -9.55
N VAL A 17 2.24 0.28 -9.19
CA VAL A 17 1.31 -0.32 -8.22
C VAL A 17 -0.08 -0.38 -8.86
N ARG A 18 -0.77 -1.51 -8.69
CA ARG A 18 -2.10 -1.76 -9.25
C ARG A 18 -2.98 -2.54 -8.28
N ARG A 19 -4.28 -2.56 -8.56
CA ARG A 19 -5.26 -3.31 -7.79
C ARG A 19 -5.34 -4.75 -8.30
N ALA A 20 -5.28 -5.72 -7.40
CA ALA A 20 -5.74 -7.09 -7.63
C ALA A 20 -6.66 -7.46 -6.46
N GLY A 21 -7.98 -7.50 -6.69
CA GLY A 21 -8.96 -7.79 -5.66
C GLY A 21 -8.85 -6.86 -4.45
N ASN A 22 -8.54 -7.42 -3.28
CA ASN A 22 -8.39 -6.66 -2.04
C ASN A 22 -6.95 -6.18 -1.76
N TRP A 23 -6.06 -6.32 -2.73
CA TRP A 23 -4.62 -6.10 -2.61
C TRP A 23 -4.14 -4.97 -3.52
N ALA A 24 -3.19 -4.20 -3.01
CA ALA A 24 -2.33 -3.33 -3.77
C ALA A 24 -1.08 -4.15 -4.10
N VAL A 25 -0.90 -4.45 -5.38
CA VAL A 25 0.22 -5.23 -5.90
C VAL A 25 1.18 -4.27 -6.57
N GLY A 26 2.45 -4.34 -6.23
CA GLY A 26 3.47 -3.49 -6.84
C GLY A 26 4.69 -4.28 -7.28
N ASN A 27 5.48 -3.65 -8.14
CA ASN A 27 6.75 -4.17 -8.63
C ASN A 27 7.89 -3.25 -8.15
N ARG A 28 8.68 -3.74 -7.19
CA ARG A 28 9.88 -3.07 -6.69
C ARG A 28 11.10 -3.67 -7.40
N ASP A 29 11.47 -3.10 -8.53
CA ASP A 29 12.68 -3.50 -9.29
C ASP A 29 12.76 -5.00 -9.62
N GLY A 30 11.63 -5.57 -10.04
CA GLY A 30 11.47 -6.98 -10.38
C GLY A 30 10.95 -7.83 -9.23
N GLU A 31 10.94 -7.32 -8.00
CA GLU A 31 10.37 -7.99 -6.84
C GLU A 31 8.91 -7.57 -6.63
N TYR A 32 7.99 -8.51 -6.84
CA TYR A 32 6.56 -8.27 -6.65
C TYR A 32 6.17 -8.36 -5.18
N PHE A 33 5.32 -7.44 -4.73
CA PHE A 33 4.72 -7.47 -3.39
C PHE A 33 3.21 -7.30 -3.46
N ALA A 34 2.50 -7.77 -2.44
CA ALA A 34 1.09 -7.49 -2.26
C ALA A 34 0.80 -7.05 -0.82
N VAL A 35 0.11 -5.93 -0.66
CA VAL A 35 -0.34 -5.44 0.65
C VAL A 35 -1.81 -5.09 0.65
N SER A 36 -2.45 -5.09 1.82
CA SER A 36 -3.85 -4.69 1.94
C SER A 36 -4.06 -3.26 1.45
N ARG A 37 -5.12 -3.02 0.67
CA ARG A 37 -5.36 -1.74 -0.01
C ARG A 37 -5.66 -0.54 0.88
N ARG A 38 -6.20 -0.72 2.08
CA ARG A 38 -6.65 0.43 2.89
C ARG A 38 -5.51 0.98 3.73
N CYS A 39 -5.11 2.21 3.45
CA CYS A 39 -4.17 2.98 4.26
C CYS A 39 -4.60 2.97 5.73
N ARG A 40 -3.66 2.76 6.66
CA ARG A 40 -3.93 2.76 8.10
C ARG A 40 -4.05 4.16 8.70
N HIS A 41 -4.04 5.21 7.88
CA HIS A 41 -4.28 6.58 8.33
C HIS A 41 -5.75 7.00 8.13
N GLN A 42 -6.23 6.97 6.88
CA GLN A 42 -7.61 7.38 6.53
C GLN A 42 -8.17 6.53 5.38
N LEU A 43 -7.75 5.25 5.30
CA LEU A 43 -8.32 4.25 4.39
C LEU A 43 -8.19 4.51 2.89
N ALA A 44 -7.36 5.48 2.49
CA ALA A 44 -6.94 5.71 1.10
C ALA A 44 -6.59 4.39 0.39
N ASP A 45 -6.95 4.30 -0.89
CA ASP A 45 -6.62 3.13 -1.69
C ASP A 45 -5.14 3.12 -2.10
N MET A 46 -4.36 2.27 -1.44
CA MET A 46 -2.94 2.13 -1.65
C MET A 46 -2.60 1.58 -3.04
N SER A 47 -3.54 0.98 -3.79
CA SER A 47 -3.26 0.63 -5.20
C SER A 47 -3.14 1.83 -6.13
N GLN A 48 -3.51 3.03 -5.66
CA GLN A 48 -3.28 4.30 -6.34
C GLN A 48 -2.01 5.00 -5.84
N GLY A 49 -1.25 4.38 -4.95
CA GLY A 49 0.01 4.90 -4.43
C GLY A 49 1.18 4.77 -5.40
N SER A 50 2.36 5.12 -4.91
CA SER A 50 3.63 5.00 -5.65
C SER A 50 4.68 4.28 -4.81
N ILE A 51 5.77 3.84 -5.45
CA ILE A 51 6.95 3.29 -4.77
C ILE A 51 8.02 4.38 -4.77
N ASP A 52 8.59 4.68 -3.61
CA ASP A 52 9.69 5.63 -3.50
C ASP A 52 11.07 4.98 -3.69
N ALA A 53 12.12 5.80 -3.67
CA ALA A 53 13.50 5.36 -3.90
C ALA A 53 14.02 4.35 -2.86
N ASP A 54 13.42 4.28 -1.67
CA ASP A 54 13.77 3.28 -0.65
C ASP A 54 12.93 2.00 -0.81
N GLY A 55 12.12 1.89 -1.88
CA GLY A 55 11.26 0.76 -2.14
C GLY A 55 10.03 0.70 -1.25
N CYS A 56 9.66 1.80 -0.58
CA CYS A 56 8.47 1.86 0.26
C CYS A 56 7.23 2.25 -0.54
N LEU A 57 6.08 1.69 -0.16
CA LEU A 57 4.80 2.07 -0.73
C LEU A 57 4.28 3.36 -0.08
N VAL A 58 4.00 4.37 -0.90
CA VAL A 58 3.59 5.71 -0.49
C VAL A 58 2.09 5.89 -0.72
N CYS A 59 1.39 6.30 0.34
CA CYS A 59 -0.03 6.62 0.30
C CYS A 59 -0.31 7.83 -0.61
N PRO A 60 -1.27 7.75 -1.54
CA PRO A 60 -1.54 8.82 -2.51
C PRO A 60 -2.17 10.07 -1.89
N TRP A 61 -2.76 9.98 -0.69
CA TRP A 61 -3.40 11.13 -0.06
C TRP A 61 -2.43 12.00 0.71
N HIS A 62 -1.73 11.41 1.67
CA HIS A 62 -0.93 12.15 2.64
C HIS A 62 0.50 11.64 2.73
N GLY A 63 0.99 10.85 1.77
CA GLY A 63 2.39 10.45 1.72
C GLY A 63 2.88 9.56 2.88
N ALA A 64 1.98 8.91 3.63
CA ALA A 64 2.37 7.90 4.61
C ALA A 64 3.11 6.76 3.90
N ARG A 65 4.27 6.37 4.41
CA ARG A 65 5.17 5.38 3.78
C ARG A 65 5.09 4.06 4.52
N TYR A 66 5.01 2.97 3.77
CA TYR A 66 4.93 1.61 4.30
C TYR A 66 6.04 0.72 3.72
N ASP A 67 6.69 -0.03 4.60
CA ASP A 67 7.54 -1.14 4.20
C ASP A 67 6.65 -2.27 3.65
N VAL A 68 6.92 -2.71 2.42
CA VAL A 68 6.05 -3.65 1.70
C VAL A 68 6.23 -5.11 2.12
N GLY A 69 7.35 -5.45 2.76
CA GLY A 69 7.63 -6.81 3.25
C GLY A 69 6.98 -7.09 4.61
N THR A 70 6.87 -6.07 5.46
CA THR A 70 6.34 -6.17 6.83
C THR A 70 4.97 -5.50 6.98
N GLY A 71 4.60 -4.62 6.05
CA GLY A 71 3.39 -3.81 6.07
C GLY A 71 3.43 -2.67 7.10
N ARG A 72 4.55 -2.45 7.79
CA ARG A 72 4.69 -1.44 8.83
C ARG A 72 4.77 -0.04 8.23
N MET A 73 4.11 0.92 8.87
CA MET A 73 4.29 2.34 8.55
C MET A 73 5.69 2.77 9.00
N VAL A 74 6.55 3.13 8.07
CA VAL A 74 7.92 3.60 8.34
C VAL A 74 8.01 5.11 8.43
N ALA A 75 7.06 5.82 7.80
CA ALA A 75 6.88 7.25 8.00
C ALA A 75 5.39 7.60 8.00
N GLY A 76 4.99 8.44 8.95
CA GLY A 76 3.63 8.96 9.03
C GLY A 76 3.28 9.88 7.84
N PRO A 77 2.01 10.27 7.74
CA PRO A 77 1.55 11.20 6.71
C PRO A 77 2.32 12.53 6.75
N ARG A 78 2.75 13.00 5.57
CA ARG A 78 3.41 14.26 5.29
C ARG A 78 2.50 15.08 4.38
N GLY A 79 1.99 16.22 4.84
CA GLY A 79 1.17 17.12 4.02
C GLY A 79 -0.05 17.69 4.74
N PHE A 80 -0.48 18.86 4.27
CA PHE A 80 -1.48 19.76 4.86
C PHE A 80 -2.74 19.87 3.98
N LEU A 81 -3.28 18.79 3.40
CA LEU A 81 -4.51 18.92 2.60
C LEU A 81 -5.60 17.95 3.04
N GLY A 82 -6.60 18.51 3.74
CA GLY A 82 -7.89 17.85 3.95
C GLY A 82 -8.65 18.24 5.22
N TYR A 83 -8.00 18.82 6.24
CA TYR A 83 -8.70 19.22 7.46
C TYR A 83 -8.01 20.39 8.18
N HIS A 84 -8.70 21.51 8.32
CA HIS A 84 -8.23 22.68 9.05
C HIS A 84 -8.28 22.40 10.56
N GLY A 85 -7.10 22.26 11.16
CA GLY A 85 -6.91 22.30 12.62
C GLY A 85 -6.80 20.92 13.29
N PRO A 86 -6.12 20.84 14.45
CA PRO A 86 -6.16 19.66 15.29
C PRO A 86 -7.60 19.50 15.77
N THR A 87 -8.35 18.50 15.32
CA THR A 87 -9.53 18.05 16.05
C THR A 87 -8.98 17.28 17.26
N PRO A 88 -8.95 17.90 18.46
CA PRO A 88 -8.38 17.24 19.63
C PRO A 88 -9.19 15.95 19.87
N GLY A 89 -8.52 14.84 20.13
CA GLY A 89 -9.14 13.52 20.16
C GLY A 89 -9.02 12.75 18.84
N TYR A 90 -9.60 13.21 17.73
CA TYR A 90 -9.54 12.48 16.45
C TYR A 90 -8.11 12.33 15.93
N THR A 91 -7.30 13.40 15.95
CA THR A 91 -5.89 13.30 15.52
C THR A 91 -5.10 12.33 16.40
N GLN A 92 -5.35 12.29 17.71
CA GLN A 92 -4.66 11.38 18.63
C GLN A 92 -5.11 9.94 18.44
N PHE A 93 -6.41 9.71 18.24
CA PHE A 93 -6.97 8.41 17.89
C PHE A 93 -6.34 7.88 16.60
N VAL A 94 -6.33 8.70 15.53
CA VAL A 94 -5.75 8.33 14.24
C VAL A 94 -4.26 8.02 14.36
N ARG A 95 -3.49 8.83 15.08
CA ARG A 95 -2.06 8.56 15.34
C ARG A 95 -1.85 7.29 16.17
N GLY A 96 -2.73 7.03 17.13
CA GLY A 96 -2.67 5.87 18.01
C GLY A 96 -2.83 4.57 17.22
N TYR A 97 -3.92 4.42 16.47
CA TYR A 97 -4.16 3.18 15.75
C TYR A 97 -3.24 3.03 14.53
N ALA A 98 -2.89 4.11 13.82
CA ALA A 98 -2.02 4.04 12.63
C ALA A 98 -0.61 3.53 12.96
N LYS A 99 -0.12 3.75 14.19
CA LYS A 99 1.15 3.21 14.68
C LYS A 99 1.09 1.71 14.97
N VAL A 100 -0.07 1.19 15.37
CA VAL A 100 -0.25 -0.21 15.76
C VAL A 100 -0.67 -1.07 14.56
N LEU A 101 -1.58 -0.55 13.74
CA LEU A 101 -2.10 -1.29 12.60
C LEU A 101 -1.10 -1.24 11.43
N ARG A 102 -0.69 -2.42 10.98
CA ARG A 102 0.09 -2.62 9.76
C ARG A 102 -0.81 -2.99 8.58
N LEU A 103 -0.33 -2.77 7.37
CA LEU A 103 -0.91 -3.41 6.20
C LEU A 103 -0.72 -4.92 6.33
N ARG A 104 -1.72 -5.69 5.89
CA ARG A 104 -1.51 -7.14 5.73
C ARG A 104 -0.58 -7.32 4.54
N VAL A 105 0.34 -8.25 4.61
CA VAL A 105 1.26 -8.58 3.51
C VAL A 105 0.92 -9.97 3.01
N ARG A 106 0.99 -10.15 1.70
CA ARG A 106 0.93 -11.45 1.04
C ARG A 106 2.00 -11.57 -0.03
N ARG A 107 2.31 -12.82 -0.36
CA ARG A 107 3.25 -13.12 -1.43
C ARG A 107 2.59 -12.84 -2.78
N ALA A 108 3.29 -12.10 -3.63
CA ALA A 108 2.93 -11.90 -5.03
C ALA A 108 4.02 -12.53 -5.88
N LEU A 109 3.64 -13.41 -6.80
CA LEU A 109 4.59 -14.12 -7.66
C LEU A 109 4.14 -14.04 -9.11
N ARG A 110 5.12 -13.89 -10.00
CA ARG A 110 4.88 -14.05 -11.44
C ARG A 110 4.64 -15.53 -11.77
N ARG A 111 3.55 -15.81 -12.46
CA ARG A 111 3.15 -17.12 -12.98
C ARG A 111 2.82 -16.96 -14.46
N GLY A 112 3.80 -17.21 -15.33
CA GLY A 112 3.67 -16.92 -16.75
C GLY A 112 3.59 -15.41 -17.01
N ASP A 113 2.51 -14.98 -17.65
CA ASP A 113 2.26 -13.58 -18.00
C ASP A 113 1.49 -12.79 -16.93
N ASP A 114 1.11 -13.45 -15.84
CA ASP A 114 0.39 -12.84 -14.72
C ASP A 114 1.25 -12.74 -13.47
N VAL A 115 0.91 -11.77 -12.62
CA VAL A 115 1.31 -11.71 -11.21
C VAL A 115 0.10 -12.13 -10.38
N VAL A 116 0.31 -13.10 -9.49
CA VAL A 116 -0.74 -13.70 -8.68
C VAL A 116 -0.46 -13.48 -7.21
N VAL A 117 -1.47 -13.03 -6.46
CA VAL A 117 -1.42 -12.92 -5.00
C VAL A 117 -1.81 -14.26 -4.38
N GLU A 118 -0.91 -14.85 -3.59
CA GLU A 118 -1.17 -16.13 -2.95
C GLU A 118 -2.23 -16.01 -1.83
N ALA A 119 -2.86 -17.12 -1.46
CA ALA A 119 -3.89 -17.16 -0.42
C ALA A 119 -3.31 -17.12 1.00
#